data_AF-A0A7D6GJS2-F1
#
_entry.id   AF-A0A7D6GJS2-F1
#
_cell.length_a   1.000
_cell.length_b   1.000
_cell.length_c   1.000
_cell.angle_alpha   90.00
_cell.angle_beta   90.00
_cell.angle_gamma   90.00
#
_symmetry.space_group_name_H-M   'P 1'
#
loop_
_entity.id
_entity.type
_entity.pdbx_description
1 polymer ?
#
loop_
_entity_poly.entity_id
_entity_poly.type
_entity_poly.pdbx_seq_one_letter_code
_entity_poly.pdbx_strand_id
1 'polypeptide(L)' 'MPLDDRREDLLIAVALTEFSVHYEQVDSELSEHAWQLAASRLVDHDAGPTEAVDALEIG' A
#
# COMPACT_ATOMS: atom_id res chain seq x y z
N MET A 1 -21.01 -1.17 -4.83
CA MET A 1 -20.50 0.20 -4.94
C MET A 1 -19.08 0.09 -5.45
N PRO A 2 -18.72 0.72 -6.59
CA PRO A 2 -17.31 0.91 -6.90
C PRO A 2 -16.66 1.61 -5.71
N LEU A 3 -15.44 1.22 -5.36
CA LEU A 3 -14.63 2.00 -4.41
C LEU A 3 -14.40 3.37 -5.06
N ASP A 4 -14.29 4.44 -4.26
CA ASP A 4 -13.71 5.66 -4.81
C ASP A 4 -12.22 5.38 -5.13
N ASP A 5 -11.69 6.09 -6.14
CA ASP A 5 -10.31 5.86 -6.62
C ASP A 5 -9.30 5.92 -5.47
N ARG A 6 -9.58 6.76 -4.46
CA ARG A 6 -8.79 6.87 -3.22
C ARG A 6 -8.77 5.58 -2.42
N ARG A 7 -9.92 4.97 -2.13
CA ARG A 7 -10.00 3.75 -1.32
C ARG A 7 -9.36 2.57 -2.02
N GLU A 8 -9.47 2.48 -3.35
CA GLU A 8 -8.77 1.45 -4.12
C GLU A 8 -7.26 1.62 -4.05
N ASP A 9 -6.74 2.84 -4.23
CA ASP A 9 -5.31 3.11 -4.15
C ASP A 9 -4.73 2.86 -2.76
N LEU A 10 -5.47 3.19 -1.69
CA LEU A 10 -5.07 2.87 -0.32
C LEU A 10 -5.03 1.36 -0.08
N LEU A 11 -6.00 0.59 -0.59
CA LEU A 11 -5.98 -0.88 -0.49
C LEU A 11 -4.78 -1.47 -1.22
N ILE A 12 -4.48 -0.97 -2.42
CA ILE A 12 -3.31 -1.39 -3.19
C ILE A 12 -2.03 -1.08 -2.43
N ALA A 13 -1.93 0.12 -1.83
CA ALA A 13 -0.76 0.50 -1.04
C ALA A 13 -0.54 -0.45 0.15
N VAL A 14 -1.58 -0.74 0.92
CA VAL A 14 -1.49 -1.66 2.07
C VAL A 14 -1.09 -3.07 1.62
N ALA A 15 -1.70 -3.57 0.55
CA ALA A 15 -1.38 -4.90 0.02
C ALA A 15 0.07 -5.00 -0.48
N LEU A 16 0.57 -3.95 -1.15
CA LEU A 16 1.97 -3.89 -1.62
C LEU A 16 2.96 -3.77 -0.47
N THR A 17 2.61 -3.04 0.59
CA THR A 17 3.39 -2.99 1.82
C THR A 17 3.48 -4.37 2.47
N GLU A 18 2.37 -5.07 2.69
CA GLU A 18 2.42 -6.43 3.23
C GLU A 18 3.21 -7.38 2.33
N PHE A 19 2.99 -7.29 1.01
CA PHE A 19 3.72 -8.08 0.03
C PHE A 19 5.24 -7.85 0.15
N SER A 20 5.70 -6.59 0.21
CA SER A 20 7.12 -6.27 0.30
C SER A 20 7.77 -6.88 1.55
N VAL A 21 7.09 -6.87 2.69
CA VAL A 21 7.60 -7.44 3.94
C VAL A 21 7.67 -8.97 3.85
N HIS A 22 6.65 -9.60 3.26
CA HIS A 22 6.60 -11.06 3.17
C HIS A 22 7.52 -11.65 2.10
N TYR A 23 7.80 -10.92 1.02
CA TYR A 23 8.60 -11.40 -0.11
C TYR A 23 10.07 -11.00 -0.09
N GLU A 24 10.51 -10.20 0.89
CA GLU A 24 11.89 -9.67 0.95
C GLU A 24 12.96 -10.77 0.85
N GLN A 25 12.70 -11.91 1.50
CA GLN A 25 13.63 -13.05 1.54
C GLN A 25 13.60 -13.91 0.26
N VAL A 26 12.53 -13.79 -0.54
CA VAL A 26 12.37 -14.55 -1.78
C VAL A 26 12.94 -13.76 -2.95
N ASP A 27 12.60 -12.47 -3.02
CA ASP A 27 13.05 -11.54 -4.05
C ASP A 27 13.09 -10.12 -3.46
N SER A 28 14.29 -9.69 -3.09
CA SER A 28 14.52 -8.38 -2.48
C SER A 28 14.26 -7.24 -3.48
N GLU A 29 14.53 -7.45 -4.77
CA GLU A 29 14.33 -6.43 -5.79
C GLU A 29 12.83 -6.21 -6.00
N LEU A 30 12.05 -7.29 -6.14
CA LEU A 30 10.60 -7.20 -6.27
C LEU A 30 9.95 -6.58 -5.02
N SER A 31 10.49 -6.89 -3.84
CA SER A 31 10.01 -6.35 -2.58
C SER A 31 10.29 -4.85 -2.46
N GLU A 32 11.46 -4.39 -2.87
CA GLU A 32 11.78 -2.96 -2.94
C GLU A 32 10.85 -2.23 -3.91
N HIS A 33 10.60 -2.80 -5.09
CA HIS A 33 9.67 -2.22 -6.07
C HIS A 33 8.23 -2.15 -5.52
N ALA A 34 7.77 -3.19 -4.83
CA ALA A 34 6.45 -3.19 -4.20
C ALA A 34 6.35 -2.11 -3.12
N TRP A 35 7.39 -1.94 -2.29
CA TRP A 35 7.45 -0.87 -1.30
C TRP A 35 7.41 0.53 -1.93
N GLN A 36 8.19 0.75 -2.98
CA GLN A 36 8.20 2.04 -3.71
C GLN A 36 6.84 2.34 -4.35
N LEU A 37 6.18 1.33 -4.93
CA LEU A 37 4.86 1.47 -5.53
C LEU A 37 3.77 1.70 -4.47
N ALA A 38 3.87 1.07 -3.29
CA ALA A 38 3.00 1.36 -2.17
C ALA A 38 3.14 2.83 -1.74
N ALA A 39 4.38 3.30 -1.58
CA ALA A 39 4.68 4.67 -1.19
C ALA A 39 4.16 5.69 -2.20
N SER A 40 4.27 5.43 -3.51
CA SER A 40 3.75 6.35 -4.52
C SER A 40 2.24 6.52 -4.41
N ARG A 41 1.49 5.43 -4.19
CA ARG A 41 0.03 5.48 -4.02
C ARG A 41 -0.38 6.22 -2.75
N LEU A 42 0.40 6.12 -1.68
CA LEU A 42 0.18 6.88 -0.46
C LEU A 42 0.41 8.40 -0.67
N VAL A 43 1.50 8.76 -1.37
CA VAL A 43 1.85 10.15 -1.68
C VAL A 43 0.79 10.82 -2.56
N ASP A 44 0.25 10.10 -3.55
CA ASP A 44 -0.79 10.63 -4.44
C ASP A 44 -2.07 11.07 -3.70
N HIS A 45 -2.31 10.50 -2.52
CA HIS A 45 -3.47 10.80 -1.67
C HIS A 45 -3.14 11.56 -0.38
N ASP A 46 -1.91 12.09 -0.26
CA ASP A 46 -1.39 12.77 0.94
C ASP A 46 -1.67 11.96 2.23
N ALA A 47 -1.50 10.63 2.14
CA ALA A 47 -1.81 9.70 3.21
C ALA A 47 -0.54 9.05 3.75
N GLY A 48 -0.39 9.03 5.07
CA GLY A 48 0.57 8.18 5.75
C GLY A 48 0.11 6.72 5.85
N PRO A 49 1.00 5.78 6.19
CA PRO A 49 0.64 4.36 6.37
C PRO A 49 -0.46 4.13 7.41
N THR A 50 -0.40 4.83 8.55
CA THR A 50 -1.42 4.75 9.59
C THR A 50 -2.76 5.30 9.11
N GLU A 51 -2.74 6.43 8.42
CA GLU A 51 -3.94 7.07 7.89
C GLU A 51 -4.61 6.22 6.81
N ALA A 52 -3.82 5.49 6.01
CA ALA A 52 -4.32 4.53 5.04
C ALA A 52 -5.08 3.38 5.72
N VAL A 53 -4.51 2.79 6.77
CA VAL A 53 -5.15 1.72 7.54
C VAL A 53 -6.44 2.21 8.21
N ASP A 54 -6.38 3.39 8.83
CA ASP A 54 -7.55 4.03 9.48
C ASP A 54 -8.65 4.36 8.46
N ALA A 55 -8.30 4.91 7.29
CA ALA A 55 -9.23 5.26 6.23
C ALA A 55 -9.89 4.03 5.58
N LEU A 56 -9.22 2.88 5.64
CA LEU A 56 -9.76 1.62 5.17
C LEU A 56 -10.59 0.87 6.22
N GLU A 57 -10.65 1.38 7.45
CA GLU A 57 -11.28 0.72 8.60
C GLU A 57 -10.72 -0.69 8.82
N ILE A 58 -9.43 -0.88 8.51
CA ILE A 58 -8.73 -2.15 8.71
C ILE A 58 -8.22 -2.14 10.16
N GLY A 59 -9.03 -2.67 11.08
CA GLY A 59 -8.75 -2.76 12.51
C GLY A 59 -9.59 -3.82 13.21
#